data_AF-A0A843THD2-F1
#
_entry.id   AF-A0A843THD2-F1
#
_cell.length_a   1.000
_cell.length_b   1.000
_cell.length_c   1.000
_cell.angle_alpha   90.00
_cell.angle_beta   90.00
_cell.angle_gamma   90.00
#
_symmetry.space_group_name_H-M   'P 1'
#
loop_
_entity.id
_entity.type
_entity.pdbx_description
1 polymer ?
#
loop_
_entity_poly.entity_id
_entity_poly.type
_entity_poly.pdbx_seq_one_letter_code
_entity_poly.pdbx_strand_id
1 'polypeptide(L)'
;MAAAASTVARALLLCLVAASLALSSSAQSCTTLTFPRSGDFALCRSLQRLGSTLHWTYHPSNGTVDIAFRAPQSNTGWVAWGINPQALRMTGTQALVAFVNGSTGRVAPYTTSVTVAPLQPSSITIPATNLQGDFSGGFYTIYATLQLTNNQTRVNQVWQSSTAFSGGFPAGHATTGENVQSLGSLDFLSGESTSGGSPANAPSGGSPPPPTPFDGSPATAPSGGCPSPSNGSPAPAPSGGSPAPSRGSPAPAPSGGSPVAPPPGGIPTPSNGSPAPSSGNPTPSGATLLPARLYVCACACMFAWMLMYVGM
;
A
#
# COMPACT_ATOMS: atom_id res chain seq x y z
N MET A 1 -56.60 -3.19 1.82
CA MET A 1 -55.41 -3.00 0.95
C MET A 1 -54.51 -1.83 1.39
N ALA A 2 -55.05 -0.68 1.84
CA ALA A 2 -54.22 0.47 2.26
C ALA A 2 -53.31 0.24 3.49
N ALA A 3 -53.76 -0.56 4.47
CA ALA A 3 -52.97 -0.83 5.68
C ALA A 3 -51.69 -1.64 5.41
N ALA A 4 -51.74 -2.60 4.47
CA ALA A 4 -50.59 -3.42 4.09
C ALA A 4 -49.52 -2.62 3.34
N ALA A 5 -49.92 -1.65 2.51
CA ALA A 5 -48.98 -0.76 1.81
C ALA A 5 -48.20 0.14 2.78
N SER A 6 -48.82 0.58 3.88
CA SER A 6 -48.18 1.38 4.92
C SER A 6 -47.10 0.60 5.69
N THR A 7 -47.33 -0.69 5.94
CA THR A 7 -46.37 -1.55 6.66
C THR A 7 -45.14 -1.84 5.79
N VAL A 8 -45.32 -2.09 4.50
CA VAL A 8 -44.23 -2.33 3.54
C VAL A 8 -43.35 -1.09 3.37
N ALA A 9 -43.94 0.10 3.28
CA ALA A 9 -43.18 1.35 3.18
C ALA A 9 -42.31 1.63 4.42
N ARG A 10 -42.83 1.35 5.63
CA ARG A 10 -42.08 1.48 6.88
C ARG A 10 -40.93 0.47 6.98
N ALA A 11 -41.15 -0.77 6.54
CA ALA A 11 -40.11 -1.79 6.51
C ALA A 11 -38.98 -1.44 5.52
N LEU A 12 -39.31 -0.93 4.33
CA LEU A 12 -38.32 -0.46 3.35
C LEU A 12 -37.50 0.71 3.88
N LEU A 13 -38.13 1.69 4.55
CA LEU A 13 -37.43 2.83 5.15
C LEU A 13 -36.45 2.36 6.25
N LEU A 14 -36.88 1.44 7.12
CA LEU A 14 -36.03 0.86 8.17
C LEU A 14 -34.85 0.08 7.58
N CYS A 15 -35.05 -0.69 6.51
CA CYS A 15 -33.97 -1.39 5.80
C CYS A 15 -32.96 -0.42 5.16
N LEU A 16 -33.43 0.67 4.54
CA LEU A 16 -32.56 1.69 3.94
C LEU A 16 -31.74 2.43 5.00
N VAL A 17 -32.33 2.74 6.15
CA VAL A 17 -31.63 3.36 7.28
C VAL A 17 -30.62 2.38 7.91
N ALA A 18 -30.99 1.11 8.11
CA ALA A 18 -30.06 0.11 8.62
C ALA A 18 -28.87 -0.12 7.65
N ALA A 19 -29.13 -0.14 6.34
CA ALA A 19 -28.08 -0.24 5.33
C ALA A 19 -27.13 0.97 5.37
N SER A 20 -27.66 2.21 5.48
CA SER A 20 -26.80 3.39 5.54
C SER A 20 -25.93 3.45 6.81
N LEU A 21 -26.45 3.01 7.96
CA LEU A 21 -25.66 2.89 9.20
C LEU A 21 -24.55 1.83 9.10
N ALA A 22 -24.81 0.71 8.41
CA ALA A 22 -23.81 -0.33 8.18
C ALA A 22 -22.67 0.13 7.26
N LEU A 23 -22.96 0.94 6.24
CA LEU A 23 -21.94 1.54 5.37
C LEU A 23 -21.01 2.50 6.15
N SER A 24 -21.55 3.27 7.10
CA SER A 24 -20.74 4.15 7.96
C SER A 24 -19.77 3.39 8.86
N SER A 25 -20.08 2.15 9.24
CA SER A 25 -19.26 1.39 10.20
C SER A 25 -17.92 0.91 9.64
N SER A 26 -17.83 0.65 8.32
CA SER A 26 -16.55 0.31 7.67
C SER A 26 -15.55 1.47 7.59
N ALA A 27 -16.00 2.72 7.76
CA ALA A 27 -15.13 3.90 7.84
C ALA A 27 -14.61 4.15 9.28
N GLN A 28 -15.25 3.56 10.30
CA GLN A 28 -14.95 3.78 11.72
C GLN A 28 -13.74 2.96 12.22
N SER A 29 -13.21 2.02 11.44
CA SER A 29 -12.13 1.11 11.89
C SER A 29 -10.71 1.71 11.83
N CYS A 30 -10.48 2.77 11.05
CA CYS A 30 -9.15 3.40 10.96
C CYS A 30 -9.04 4.68 11.81
N THR A 31 -10.14 5.32 12.21
CA THR A 31 -10.13 6.62 12.90
C THR A 31 -9.53 6.59 14.31
N THR A 32 -9.29 5.42 14.90
CA THR A 32 -8.72 5.27 16.24
C THR A 32 -7.18 5.28 16.27
N LEU A 33 -6.53 5.39 15.10
CA LEU A 33 -5.07 5.40 15.02
C LEU A 33 -4.53 6.84 15.18
N THR A 34 -3.74 7.05 16.22
CA THR A 34 -3.01 8.32 16.42
C THR A 34 -1.60 8.20 15.85
N PHE A 35 -1.20 9.20 15.08
CA PHE A 35 0.13 9.25 14.47
C PHE A 35 1.01 10.28 15.19
N PRO A 36 2.11 9.86 15.84
CA PRO A 36 2.89 10.75 16.69
C PRO A 36 3.64 11.86 15.94
N ARG A 37 3.77 11.78 14.60
CA ARG A 37 4.67 12.64 13.82
C ARG A 37 4.01 13.52 12.76
N SER A 38 2.73 13.31 12.45
CA SER A 38 2.04 14.00 11.33
C SER A 38 0.73 14.68 11.75
N GLY A 39 0.39 14.67 13.04
CA GLY A 39 -0.91 15.14 13.52
C GLY A 39 -2.05 14.23 13.08
N ASP A 40 -3.28 14.68 13.32
CA ASP A 40 -4.49 13.99 12.93
C ASP A 40 -4.71 14.13 11.41
N PHE A 41 -4.91 13.02 10.72
CA PHE A 41 -5.30 13.01 9.31
C PHE A 41 -6.80 13.25 9.16
N ALA A 42 -7.21 14.05 8.17
CA ALA A 42 -8.61 14.41 7.97
C ALA A 42 -9.48 13.23 7.54
N LEU A 43 -8.94 12.33 6.72
CA LEU A 43 -9.62 11.16 6.20
C LEU A 43 -8.76 9.91 6.38
N CYS A 44 -9.43 8.76 6.47
CA CYS A 44 -8.77 7.47 6.46
C CYS A 44 -9.63 6.42 5.76
N ARG A 45 -8.98 5.34 5.32
CA ARG A 45 -9.62 4.18 4.71
C ARG A 45 -8.86 2.91 5.00
N SER A 46 -9.58 1.87 5.41
CA SER A 46 -9.07 0.50 5.36
C SER A 46 -9.06 0.03 3.91
N LEU A 47 -7.90 -0.42 3.43
CA LEU A 47 -7.74 -0.93 2.07
C LEU A 47 -8.23 -2.38 1.99
N GLN A 48 -8.80 -2.75 0.85
CA GLN A 48 -9.32 -4.09 0.63
C GLN A 48 -8.15 -5.03 0.32
N ARG A 49 -7.68 -5.83 1.29
CA ARG A 49 -6.54 -6.81 1.24
C ARG A 49 -5.33 -6.36 2.05
N LEU A 50 -4.54 -7.33 2.48
CA LEU A 50 -3.26 -7.15 3.18
C LEU A 50 -3.36 -6.40 4.53
N GLY A 51 -4.58 -6.22 5.07
CA GLY A 51 -4.80 -5.58 6.37
C GLY A 51 -4.32 -4.12 6.45
N SER A 52 -4.15 -3.45 5.31
CA SER A 52 -3.53 -2.12 5.23
C SER A 52 -4.54 -1.00 5.43
N THR A 53 -4.08 0.15 5.92
CA THR A 53 -4.85 1.39 5.99
C THR A 53 -4.10 2.53 5.33
N LEU A 54 -4.85 3.49 4.79
CA LEU A 54 -4.32 4.75 4.30
C LEU A 54 -5.03 5.88 5.02
N HIS A 55 -4.25 6.84 5.52
CA HIS A 55 -4.72 8.06 6.14
C HIS A 55 -4.18 9.23 5.34
N TRP A 56 -4.95 10.29 5.19
CA TRP A 56 -4.50 11.45 4.45
C TRP A 56 -5.22 12.74 4.82
N THR A 57 -4.54 13.85 4.51
CA THR A 57 -5.11 15.19 4.49
C THR A 57 -4.73 15.82 3.15
N TYR A 58 -5.73 16.15 2.34
CA TYR A 58 -5.53 16.87 1.08
C TYR A 58 -5.55 18.38 1.33
N HIS A 59 -4.62 19.10 0.70
CA HIS A 59 -4.45 20.54 0.80
C HIS A 59 -4.75 21.20 -0.55
N PRO A 60 -5.98 21.68 -0.79
CA PRO A 60 -6.36 22.25 -2.09
C PRO A 60 -5.57 23.53 -2.46
N SER A 61 -5.06 24.26 -1.47
CA SER A 61 -4.35 25.53 -1.68
C SER A 61 -3.04 25.39 -2.45
N ASN A 62 -2.37 24.24 -2.32
CA ASN A 62 -1.09 23.95 -2.97
C ASN A 62 -1.10 22.60 -3.72
N GLY A 63 -2.23 21.89 -3.74
CA GLY A 63 -2.38 20.61 -4.43
C GLY A 63 -1.56 19.47 -3.84
N THR A 64 -1.17 19.55 -2.56
CA THR A 64 -0.44 18.47 -1.89
C THR A 64 -1.37 17.56 -1.10
N VAL A 65 -0.91 16.34 -0.84
CA VAL A 65 -1.56 15.42 0.10
C VAL A 65 -0.53 14.87 1.07
N ASP A 66 -0.78 15.05 2.36
CA ASP A 66 -0.03 14.35 3.40
C ASP A 66 -0.67 12.98 3.60
N ILE A 67 0.14 11.93 3.65
CA ILE A 67 -0.34 10.56 3.82
C ILE A 67 0.35 9.85 4.97
N ALA A 68 -0.35 8.87 5.55
CA ALA A 68 0.24 7.75 6.28
C ALA A 68 -0.33 6.42 5.75
N PHE A 69 0.50 5.65 5.06
CA PHE A 69 0.19 4.28 4.68
C PHE A 69 0.69 3.32 5.76
N ARG A 70 -0.19 2.48 6.30
CA ARG A 70 0.13 1.56 7.38
C ARG A 70 -0.23 0.13 6.99
N ALA A 71 0.68 -0.81 7.17
CA ALA A 71 0.47 -2.20 6.78
C ALA A 71 1.13 -3.20 7.75
N PRO A 72 0.47 -4.32 8.08
CA PRO A 72 1.04 -5.38 8.91
C PRO A 72 2.17 -6.11 8.17
N GLN A 73 3.27 -6.37 8.86
CA GLN A 73 4.40 -7.15 8.31
C GLN A 73 5.38 -7.56 9.43
N SER A 74 6.22 -8.56 9.19
CA SER A 74 7.39 -8.83 10.03
C SER A 74 8.46 -7.74 9.87
N ASN A 75 9.34 -7.58 10.86
CA ASN A 75 10.48 -6.65 10.78
C ASN A 75 11.53 -7.05 9.71
N THR A 76 11.46 -8.28 9.21
CA THR A 76 12.29 -8.81 8.12
C THR A 76 11.64 -8.68 6.75
N GLY A 77 10.42 -8.14 6.67
CA GLY A 77 9.72 -7.93 5.42
C GLY A 77 9.81 -6.50 4.92
N TRP A 78 9.04 -6.23 3.87
CA TRP A 78 8.86 -4.90 3.31
C TRP A 78 7.39 -4.65 2.98
N VAL A 79 7.05 -3.36 2.94
CA VAL A 79 5.76 -2.88 2.45
C VAL A 79 5.98 -1.76 1.44
N ALA A 80 5.05 -1.62 0.51
CA ALA A 80 5.05 -0.55 -0.46
C ALA A 80 3.63 -0.07 -0.73
N TRP A 81 3.48 1.22 -0.98
CA TRP A 81 2.27 1.83 -1.51
C TRP A 81 2.67 2.85 -2.57
N GLY A 82 1.88 2.99 -3.62
CA GLY A 82 2.21 3.92 -4.70
C GLY A 82 1.04 4.28 -5.59
N ILE A 83 1.28 5.28 -6.42
CA ILE A 83 0.34 5.79 -7.42
C ILE A 83 0.81 5.39 -8.81
N ASN A 84 -0.08 4.81 -9.61
CA ASN A 84 0.16 4.60 -11.03
C ASN A 84 -0.56 5.69 -11.85
N PRO A 85 0.17 6.65 -12.44
CA PRO A 85 -0.44 7.78 -13.15
C PRO A 85 -1.09 7.37 -14.48
N GLN A 86 -0.81 6.18 -15.01
CA GLN A 86 -1.26 5.77 -16.34
C GLN A 86 -2.46 4.82 -16.29
N ALA A 87 -2.45 3.85 -15.38
CA ALA A 87 -3.46 2.80 -15.35
C ALA A 87 -3.53 2.11 -13.99
N LEU A 88 -4.64 1.44 -13.73
CA LEU A 88 -4.82 0.63 -12.53
C LEU A 88 -4.10 -0.72 -12.64
N ARG A 89 -2.77 -0.71 -12.45
CA ARG A 89 -1.89 -1.90 -12.55
C ARG A 89 -0.57 -1.72 -11.78
N MET A 90 0.17 -2.81 -11.55
CA MET A 90 1.46 -2.79 -10.84
C MET A 90 2.57 -2.06 -11.63
N THR A 91 2.84 -2.45 -12.88
CA THR A 91 3.92 -1.84 -13.69
C THR A 91 3.62 -0.39 -14.04
N GLY A 92 4.59 0.49 -13.77
CA GLY A 92 4.48 1.94 -13.90
C GLY A 92 4.05 2.65 -12.62
N THR A 93 3.84 1.92 -11.52
CA THR A 93 3.53 2.51 -10.22
C THR A 93 4.75 3.28 -9.69
N GLN A 94 4.53 4.49 -9.20
CA GLN A 94 5.52 5.28 -8.49
C GLN A 94 5.29 5.06 -7.00
N ALA A 95 6.17 4.29 -6.38
CA ALA A 95 5.96 3.71 -5.07
C ALA A 95 6.87 4.31 -4.01
N LEU A 96 6.34 4.35 -2.80
CA LEU A 96 7.06 4.54 -1.57
C LEU A 96 7.27 3.16 -0.95
N VAL A 97 8.51 2.84 -0.61
CA VAL A 97 8.89 1.52 -0.10
C VAL A 97 9.51 1.67 1.28
N ALA A 98 9.16 0.78 2.21
CA ALA A 98 9.71 0.75 3.54
C ALA A 98 10.04 -0.68 4.01
N PHE A 99 11.18 -0.80 4.67
CA PHE A 99 11.64 -1.97 5.39
C PHE A 99 12.60 -1.53 6.50
N VAL A 100 12.90 -2.42 7.45
CA VAL A 100 13.92 -2.14 8.48
C VAL A 100 15.30 -2.32 7.86
N ASN A 101 16.12 -1.27 7.86
CA ASN A 101 17.50 -1.38 7.43
C ASN A 101 18.28 -2.25 8.42
N GLY A 102 18.84 -3.37 7.96
CA GLY A 102 19.55 -4.32 8.83
C GLY A 102 20.79 -3.75 9.52
N SER A 103 21.41 -2.70 8.97
CA SER A 103 22.62 -2.09 9.53
C SER A 103 22.32 -0.98 10.55
N THR A 104 21.23 -0.22 10.35
CA THR A 104 20.88 0.92 11.22
C THR A 104 19.73 0.62 12.16
N GLY A 105 18.96 -0.44 11.92
CA GLY A 105 17.73 -0.78 12.64
C GLY A 105 16.58 0.20 12.41
N ARG A 106 16.75 1.18 11.52
CA ARG A 106 15.75 2.23 11.26
C ARG A 106 14.96 1.94 10.00
N VAL A 107 13.73 2.47 9.94
CA VAL A 107 12.91 2.49 8.73
C VAL A 107 13.12 3.84 8.05
N ALA A 108 13.78 3.84 6.90
CA ALA A 108 13.97 5.01 6.06
C ALA A 108 13.33 4.74 4.69
N PRO A 109 12.10 5.22 4.45
CA PRO A 109 11.44 4.99 3.17
C PRO A 109 12.11 5.73 2.02
N TYR A 110 11.93 5.21 0.83
CA TYR A 110 12.43 5.81 -0.40
C TYR A 110 11.43 5.64 -1.54
N THR A 111 11.63 6.41 -2.60
CA THR A 111 10.83 6.36 -3.82
C THR A 111 11.42 5.40 -4.84
N THR A 112 10.56 4.76 -5.63
CA THR A 112 10.99 3.93 -6.77
C THR A 112 9.93 3.93 -7.87
N SER A 113 10.36 3.78 -9.11
CA SER A 113 9.50 3.50 -10.25
C SER A 113 9.42 1.98 -10.47
N VAL A 114 8.23 1.41 -10.32
CA VAL A 114 8.00 -0.03 -10.43
C VAL A 114 7.99 -0.44 -11.90
N THR A 115 9.13 -0.86 -12.40
CA THR A 115 9.27 -1.51 -13.72
C THR A 115 9.57 -2.99 -13.57
N VAL A 116 10.60 -3.30 -12.77
CA VAL A 116 11.07 -4.65 -12.44
C VAL A 116 11.59 -4.71 -11.01
N ALA A 117 11.63 -5.91 -10.43
CA ALA A 117 12.29 -6.17 -9.15
C ALA A 117 13.78 -6.51 -9.36
N PRO A 118 14.66 -6.26 -8.37
CA PRO A 118 14.39 -5.66 -7.07
C PRO A 118 14.11 -4.14 -7.14
N LEU A 119 13.33 -3.65 -6.18
CA LEU A 119 12.87 -2.26 -6.10
C LEU A 119 13.96 -1.35 -5.53
N GLN A 120 14.88 -0.91 -6.39
CA GLN A 120 15.93 0.04 -6.02
C GLN A 120 15.42 1.48 -5.96
N PRO A 121 16.04 2.36 -5.15
CA PRO A 121 15.70 3.78 -5.14
C PRO A 121 15.84 4.42 -6.52
N SER A 122 14.83 5.19 -6.91
CA SER A 122 14.86 5.98 -8.15
C SER A 122 14.04 7.26 -7.99
N SER A 123 14.27 8.22 -8.88
CA SER A 123 13.37 9.35 -9.03
C SER A 123 12.00 8.90 -9.54
N ILE A 124 10.98 9.66 -9.17
CA ILE A 124 9.58 9.49 -9.59
C ILE A 124 9.06 10.86 -10.05
N THR A 125 8.01 10.88 -10.88
CA THR A 125 7.46 12.12 -11.44
C THR A 125 6.43 12.78 -10.55
N ILE A 126 5.83 12.04 -9.60
CA ILE A 126 4.99 12.56 -8.52
C ILE A 126 5.93 12.94 -7.38
N PRO A 127 6.23 14.23 -7.16
CA PRO A 127 7.17 14.63 -6.13
C PRO A 127 6.68 14.15 -4.77
N ALA A 128 7.57 13.48 -4.04
CA ALA A 128 7.35 13.02 -2.68
C ALA A 128 8.39 13.66 -1.75
N THR A 129 7.93 14.38 -0.74
CA THR A 129 8.76 15.02 0.28
C THR A 129 8.35 14.52 1.67
N ASN A 130 9.08 14.94 2.71
CA ASN A 130 8.80 14.57 4.11
C ASN A 130 8.71 13.05 4.34
N LEU A 131 9.47 12.27 3.57
CA LEU A 131 9.49 10.81 3.66
C LEU A 131 10.02 10.36 5.02
N GLN A 132 9.19 9.64 5.76
CA GLN A 132 9.55 9.08 7.06
C GLN A 132 8.89 7.73 7.24
N GLY A 133 9.54 6.85 8.01
CA GLY A 133 9.03 5.53 8.30
C GLY A 133 9.14 5.17 9.77
N ASP A 134 8.26 4.27 10.20
CA ASP A 134 8.34 3.63 11.51
C ASP A 134 7.94 2.16 11.41
N PHE A 135 8.46 1.34 12.32
CA PHE A 135 8.02 -0.03 12.52
C PHE A 135 7.71 -0.24 14.00
N SER A 136 6.44 -0.45 14.32
CA SER A 136 5.97 -0.62 15.69
C SER A 136 4.73 -1.51 15.75
N GLY A 137 4.67 -2.35 16.78
CA GLY A 137 3.52 -3.25 16.99
C GLY A 137 3.24 -4.24 15.86
N GLY A 138 4.23 -4.58 15.03
CA GLY A 138 4.05 -5.47 13.86
C GLY A 138 3.53 -4.78 12.59
N PHE A 139 3.62 -3.44 12.54
CA PHE A 139 3.19 -2.66 11.38
C PHE A 139 4.29 -1.71 10.94
N TYR A 140 4.46 -1.60 9.62
CA TYR A 140 5.14 -0.47 9.03
C TYR A 140 4.16 0.68 8.84
N THR A 141 4.64 1.90 9.04
CA THR A 141 3.95 3.13 8.62
C THR A 141 4.89 3.96 7.76
N ILE A 142 4.42 4.37 6.57
CA ILE A 142 5.12 5.27 5.65
C ILE A 142 4.39 6.61 5.65
N TYR A 143 5.10 7.67 5.97
CA TYR A 143 4.63 9.05 5.88
C TYR A 143 5.27 9.75 4.68
N ALA A 144 4.49 10.58 3.99
CA ALA A 144 4.98 11.43 2.91
C ALA A 144 4.03 12.58 2.63
N THR A 145 4.56 13.64 2.02
CA THR A 145 3.77 14.68 1.34
C THR A 145 3.94 14.49 -0.17
N LEU A 146 2.84 14.27 -0.90
CA LEU A 146 2.85 14.10 -2.35
C LEU A 146 2.29 15.34 -3.03
N GLN A 147 2.94 15.78 -4.11
CA GLN A 147 2.41 16.83 -4.97
C GLN A 147 1.56 16.20 -6.09
N LEU A 148 0.25 16.44 -6.06
CA LEU A 148 -0.65 15.96 -7.11
C LEU A 148 -0.54 16.90 -8.32
N THR A 149 -0.39 16.32 -9.51
CA THR A 149 -0.29 17.10 -10.75
C THR A 149 -1.68 17.58 -11.18
N ASN A 150 -1.77 18.82 -11.70
CA ASN A 150 -2.99 19.39 -12.26
C ASN A 150 -4.22 19.37 -11.33
N ASN A 151 -4.01 19.36 -10.01
CA ASN A 151 -5.07 19.22 -9.00
C ASN A 151 -5.98 17.99 -9.21
N GLN A 152 -5.48 16.93 -9.86
CA GLN A 152 -6.21 15.68 -10.00
C GLN A 152 -6.12 14.89 -8.69
N THR A 153 -7.23 14.85 -7.96
CA THR A 153 -7.31 14.17 -6.65
C THR A 153 -7.63 12.68 -6.77
N ARG A 154 -8.17 12.24 -7.91
CA ARG A 154 -8.42 10.83 -8.21
C ARG A 154 -7.18 10.16 -8.79
N VAL A 155 -6.72 9.10 -8.13
CA VAL A 155 -5.52 8.34 -8.47
C VAL A 155 -5.80 6.85 -8.58
N ASN A 156 -4.97 6.15 -9.34
CA ASN A 156 -4.86 4.69 -9.26
C ASN A 156 -3.78 4.36 -8.23
N GLN A 157 -4.13 3.62 -7.20
CA GLN A 157 -3.21 3.21 -6.15
C GLN A 157 -2.98 1.70 -6.17
N VAL A 158 -1.78 1.31 -5.73
CA VAL A 158 -1.35 -0.08 -5.58
C VAL A 158 -0.60 -0.20 -4.27
N TRP A 159 -0.82 -1.28 -3.54
CA TRP A 159 -0.07 -1.58 -2.32
C TRP A 159 0.37 -3.03 -2.30
N GLN A 160 1.53 -3.27 -1.71
CA GLN A 160 2.14 -4.59 -1.68
C GLN A 160 2.90 -4.81 -0.38
N SER A 161 3.09 -6.08 -0.05
CA SER A 161 3.91 -6.54 1.06
C SER A 161 4.50 -7.91 0.74
N SER A 162 5.72 -8.16 1.17
CA SER A 162 6.40 -9.46 1.04
C SER A 162 7.58 -9.54 2.00
N THR A 163 8.21 -10.71 2.09
CA THR A 163 9.45 -10.94 2.82
C THR A 163 10.64 -11.19 1.89
N ALA A 164 10.43 -11.15 0.58
CA ALA A 164 11.47 -11.44 -0.39
C ALA A 164 12.40 -10.23 -0.60
N PHE A 165 13.70 -10.47 -0.56
CA PHE A 165 14.75 -9.50 -0.89
C PHE A 165 15.72 -10.11 -1.91
N SER A 166 16.35 -9.25 -2.71
CA SER A 166 17.46 -9.61 -3.60
C SER A 166 18.46 -8.45 -3.63
N GLY A 167 19.74 -8.74 -3.41
CA GLY A 167 20.79 -7.71 -3.37
C GLY A 167 20.57 -6.63 -2.31
N GLY A 168 19.91 -6.96 -1.19
CA GLY A 168 19.60 -6.02 -0.10
C GLY A 168 18.39 -5.11 -0.35
N PHE A 169 17.67 -5.30 -1.47
CA PHE A 169 16.48 -4.52 -1.80
C PHE A 169 15.23 -5.42 -1.90
N PRO A 170 14.04 -4.88 -1.62
CA PRO A 170 12.76 -5.57 -1.81
C PRO A 170 12.64 -6.21 -3.19
N ALA A 171 12.31 -7.50 -3.22
CA ALA A 171 12.13 -8.28 -4.43
C ALA A 171 10.64 -8.53 -4.71
N GLY A 172 10.30 -9.57 -5.47
CA GLY A 172 8.92 -9.89 -5.82
C GLY A 172 8.01 -10.17 -4.62
N HIS A 173 6.71 -10.15 -4.87
CA HIS A 173 5.67 -10.60 -3.96
C HIS A 173 4.89 -11.74 -4.61
N ALA A 174 3.94 -12.35 -3.88
CA ALA A 174 3.10 -13.40 -4.46
C ALA A 174 2.36 -12.87 -5.71
N THR A 175 2.37 -13.66 -6.78
CA THR A 175 1.69 -13.34 -8.05
C THR A 175 0.26 -13.90 -8.10
N THR A 176 -0.30 -14.22 -6.93
CA THR A 176 -1.65 -14.73 -6.74
C THR A 176 -2.26 -14.13 -5.46
N GLY A 177 -3.55 -14.38 -5.22
CA GLY A 177 -4.20 -14.02 -3.96
C GLY A 177 -4.31 -12.52 -3.71
N GLU A 178 -4.09 -12.12 -2.46
CA GLU A 178 -4.29 -10.75 -2.00
C GLU A 178 -3.38 -9.73 -2.69
N ASN A 179 -2.12 -10.10 -2.95
CA ASN A 179 -1.16 -9.20 -3.60
C ASN A 179 -1.63 -8.74 -4.98
N VAL A 180 -2.14 -9.64 -5.84
CA VAL A 180 -2.63 -9.25 -7.17
C VAL A 180 -3.95 -8.48 -7.13
N GLN A 181 -4.68 -8.55 -6.01
CA GLN A 181 -5.92 -7.80 -5.81
C GLN A 181 -5.71 -6.45 -5.10
N SER A 182 -4.50 -6.17 -4.64
CA SER A 182 -4.14 -4.98 -3.85
C SER A 182 -3.91 -3.74 -4.70
N LEU A 183 -4.94 -3.37 -5.46
CA LEU A 183 -4.98 -2.20 -6.32
C LEU A 183 -6.41 -1.63 -6.36
N GLY A 184 -6.53 -0.32 -6.47
CA GLY A 184 -7.83 0.36 -6.54
C GLY A 184 -7.72 1.82 -6.99
N SER A 185 -8.86 2.48 -7.21
CA SER A 185 -8.87 3.95 -7.36
C SER A 185 -9.15 4.62 -6.02
N LEU A 186 -8.62 5.81 -5.79
CA LEU A 186 -8.93 6.66 -4.63
C LEU A 186 -9.03 8.11 -5.07
N ASP A 187 -10.03 8.83 -4.58
CA ASP A 187 -10.09 10.28 -4.64
C ASP A 187 -9.70 10.88 -3.28
N PHE A 188 -8.59 11.62 -3.23
CA PHE A 188 -8.09 12.24 -2.01
C PHE A 188 -8.99 13.36 -1.47
N LEU A 189 -9.87 13.94 -2.30
CA LEU A 189 -10.78 15.00 -1.85
C LEU A 189 -12.06 14.41 -1.23
N SER A 190 -12.75 13.55 -1.96
CA SER A 190 -14.02 12.97 -1.51
C SER A 190 -13.85 11.74 -0.63
N GLY A 191 -12.68 11.09 -0.71
CA GLY A 191 -12.41 9.80 -0.12
C GLY A 191 -13.07 8.63 -0.83
N GLU A 192 -13.75 8.82 -1.96
CA GLU A 192 -14.33 7.72 -2.77
C GLU A 192 -13.22 6.74 -3.21
N SER A 193 -13.47 5.44 -3.14
CA SER A 193 -12.50 4.45 -3.61
C SER A 193 -13.17 3.22 -4.23
N THR A 194 -12.45 2.56 -5.13
CA THR A 194 -12.84 1.28 -5.75
C THR A 194 -11.76 0.24 -5.54
N SER A 195 -12.11 -1.05 -5.59
CA SER A 195 -11.16 -2.17 -5.56
C SER A 195 -11.08 -2.85 -6.93
N GLY A 196 -9.87 -3.07 -7.43
CA GLY A 196 -9.63 -3.59 -8.78
C GLY A 196 -9.78 -5.10 -8.97
N GLY A 197 -10.20 -5.84 -7.94
CA GLY A 197 -10.71 -7.20 -8.07
C GLY A 197 -12.24 -7.17 -8.08
N SER A 198 -12.87 -6.97 -9.23
CA SER A 198 -14.33 -6.80 -9.36
C SER A 198 -15.00 -8.08 -9.93
N PRO A 199 -16.33 -8.21 -9.80
CA PRO A 199 -17.19 -7.53 -10.75
C PRO A 199 -18.08 -6.47 -10.09
N ALA A 200 -18.07 -5.27 -10.69
CA ALA A 200 -19.23 -4.41 -10.68
C ALA A 200 -20.39 -5.21 -11.33
N ASN A 201 -21.53 -5.29 -10.66
CA ASN A 201 -22.78 -5.62 -11.35
C ASN A 201 -22.99 -4.55 -12.43
N ALA A 202 -22.75 -4.91 -13.69
CA ALA A 202 -23.36 -4.21 -14.80
C ALA A 202 -24.90 -4.36 -14.65
N PRO A 203 -25.70 -3.30 -14.88
CA PRO A 203 -27.13 -3.50 -15.06
C PRO A 203 -27.32 -4.50 -16.20
N SER A 204 -28.09 -5.56 -15.96
CA SER A 204 -28.56 -6.47 -16.99
C SER A 204 -29.37 -5.66 -18.01
N GLY A 205 -28.68 -5.21 -19.07
CA GLY A 205 -29.29 -4.66 -20.27
C GLY A 205 -29.97 -5.80 -21.00
N GLY A 206 -31.29 -5.68 -21.16
CA GLY A 206 -32.13 -6.67 -21.80
C GLY A 206 -31.65 -7.06 -23.20
N SER A 207 -31.97 -8.29 -23.58
CA SER A 207 -31.75 -8.82 -24.92
C SER A 207 -32.26 -7.85 -26.00
N PRO A 208 -31.50 -7.60 -27.07
CA PRO A 208 -32.00 -6.83 -28.20
C PRO A 208 -33.15 -7.58 -28.88
N PRO A 209 -34.18 -6.88 -29.40
CA PRO A 209 -35.26 -7.52 -30.14
C PRO A 209 -34.74 -8.09 -31.48
N PRO A 210 -35.39 -9.11 -32.03
CA PRO A 210 -34.97 -9.73 -33.28
C PRO A 210 -35.14 -8.76 -34.47
N PRO A 211 -34.27 -8.81 -35.49
CA PRO A 211 -34.41 -7.97 -36.66
C PRO A 211 -35.62 -8.42 -37.50
N THR A 212 -36.48 -7.46 -37.86
CA THR A 212 -37.54 -7.64 -38.86
C THR A 212 -36.95 -7.73 -40.27
N PRO A 213 -37.55 -8.50 -41.19
CA PRO A 213 -37.05 -8.66 -42.56
C PRO A 213 -37.54 -7.53 -43.47
N PHE A 214 -36.63 -6.84 -44.16
CA PHE A 214 -36.98 -6.06 -45.35
C PHE A 214 -35.86 -6.09 -46.40
N ASP A 215 -36.25 -6.70 -47.52
CA ASP A 215 -35.92 -6.54 -48.94
C ASP A 215 -34.79 -5.60 -49.42
N GLY A 216 -34.05 -6.09 -50.43
CA GLY A 216 -33.67 -5.30 -51.60
C GLY A 216 -32.17 -5.01 -51.80
N SER A 217 -31.55 -5.78 -52.70
CA SER A 217 -30.17 -5.75 -53.24
C SER A 217 -29.68 -4.41 -53.87
N PRO A 218 -28.47 -4.34 -54.49
CA PRO A 218 -27.11 -4.70 -54.04
C PRO A 218 -26.07 -3.58 -54.29
N ALA A 219 -24.91 -3.60 -53.62
CA ALA A 219 -23.71 -2.88 -54.08
C ALA A 219 -22.40 -3.55 -53.61
N THR A 220 -21.73 -4.21 -54.58
CA THR A 220 -20.28 -4.32 -54.84
C THR A 220 -19.27 -4.36 -53.67
N ALA A 221 -18.55 -5.49 -53.59
CA ALA A 221 -17.30 -5.69 -52.84
C ALA A 221 -16.10 -4.98 -53.51
N PRO A 222 -14.99 -4.78 -52.76
CA PRO A 222 -13.81 -5.59 -53.11
C PRO A 222 -13.00 -6.15 -51.92
N SER A 223 -12.26 -7.18 -52.29
CA SER A 223 -11.33 -8.07 -51.60
C SER A 223 -10.01 -7.45 -51.14
N GLY A 224 -9.41 -7.98 -50.07
CA GLY A 224 -7.98 -7.85 -49.77
C GLY A 224 -7.58 -8.45 -48.42
N GLY A 225 -7.10 -9.70 -48.42
CA GLY A 225 -6.62 -10.42 -47.24
C GLY A 225 -5.12 -10.24 -46.94
N CYS A 226 -4.73 -10.53 -45.70
CA CYS A 226 -3.35 -10.57 -45.20
C CYS A 226 -2.70 -11.96 -45.40
N PRO A 227 -1.38 -12.06 -45.66
CA PRO A 227 -0.61 -13.30 -45.48
C PRO A 227 0.31 -13.29 -44.24
N SER A 228 0.45 -14.47 -43.64
CA SER A 228 1.38 -14.81 -42.53
C SER A 228 2.81 -15.11 -43.01
N PRO A 229 3.85 -15.04 -42.15
CA PRO A 229 5.21 -15.49 -42.48
C PRO A 229 5.52 -16.92 -41.99
N SER A 230 6.36 -17.62 -42.76
CA SER A 230 6.80 -19.00 -42.57
C SER A 230 8.23 -19.14 -42.03
N ASN A 231 8.45 -20.27 -41.34
CA ASN A 231 9.64 -20.83 -40.68
C ASN A 231 10.99 -20.85 -41.44
N GLY A 232 12.08 -21.01 -40.67
CA GLY A 232 13.24 -21.83 -41.08
C GLY A 232 14.54 -21.62 -40.28
N SER A 233 14.87 -22.52 -39.35
CA SER A 233 16.26 -22.78 -38.87
C SER A 233 16.94 -23.83 -39.76
N PRO A 234 18.30 -23.94 -39.73
CA PRO A 234 18.93 -25.12 -39.09
C PRO A 234 20.33 -24.89 -38.47
N ALA A 235 20.80 -25.84 -37.65
CA ALA A 235 22.19 -26.04 -37.15
C ALA A 235 22.80 -27.34 -37.80
N PRO A 236 24.12 -27.69 -37.75
CA PRO A 236 24.92 -27.99 -36.52
C PRO A 236 26.47 -27.72 -36.56
N ALA A 237 27.19 -28.10 -35.48
CA ALA A 237 28.59 -27.84 -35.00
C ALA A 237 29.75 -28.64 -35.68
N PRO A 238 31.00 -28.86 -35.13
CA PRO A 238 31.81 -28.27 -34.01
C PRO A 238 33.34 -28.04 -34.33
N SER A 239 34.15 -27.64 -33.32
CA SER A 239 35.65 -27.68 -33.13
C SER A 239 36.22 -26.29 -32.77
N GLY A 240 37.21 -26.03 -31.90
CA GLY A 240 38.17 -26.77 -31.08
C GLY A 240 39.31 -25.78 -30.71
N GLY A 241 39.93 -25.87 -29.53
CA GLY A 241 41.25 -25.28 -29.24
C GLY A 241 41.31 -24.03 -28.34
N SER A 242 41.84 -24.19 -27.13
CA SER A 242 42.50 -23.13 -26.35
C SER A 242 43.86 -22.79 -26.97
N PRO A 243 44.42 -21.59 -26.72
CA PRO A 243 45.41 -21.49 -25.63
C PRO A 243 45.39 -20.16 -24.85
N ALA A 244 45.95 -20.20 -23.64
CA ALA A 244 46.43 -19.05 -22.86
C ALA A 244 47.92 -19.29 -22.52
N PRO A 245 48.69 -18.37 -21.89
CA PRO A 245 48.50 -16.92 -21.65
C PRO A 245 49.74 -16.07 -22.05
N SER A 246 49.59 -14.75 -22.19
CA SER A 246 50.74 -13.82 -22.20
C SER A 246 50.66 -12.82 -21.04
N ARG A 247 51.75 -12.76 -20.29
CA ARG A 247 52.03 -11.92 -19.13
C ARG A 247 52.05 -10.43 -19.49
N GLY A 248 51.47 -9.59 -18.64
CA GLY A 248 51.61 -8.13 -18.65
C GLY A 248 51.66 -7.60 -17.21
N SER A 249 52.65 -6.75 -16.96
CA SER A 249 53.27 -6.36 -15.69
C SER A 249 52.43 -5.55 -14.68
N PRO A 250 52.93 -5.34 -13.44
CA PRO A 250 52.16 -4.89 -12.27
C PRO A 250 51.92 -3.38 -12.20
N ALA A 251 50.84 -3.00 -11.50
CA ALA A 251 50.52 -1.63 -11.11
C ALA A 251 51.46 -1.11 -9.99
N PRO A 252 51.77 0.20 -9.97
CA PRO A 252 52.63 0.80 -8.94
C PRO A 252 51.88 1.05 -7.62
N ALA A 253 52.61 0.88 -6.51
CA ALA A 253 52.17 1.14 -5.15
C ALA A 253 51.94 2.65 -4.88
N PRO A 254 50.97 3.04 -4.03
CA PRO A 254 50.83 4.42 -3.59
C PRO A 254 51.84 4.74 -2.48
N SER A 255 52.59 5.81 -2.73
CA SER A 255 53.56 6.44 -1.83
C SER A 255 52.90 7.26 -0.73
N GLY A 256 53.29 6.98 0.52
CA GLY A 256 53.63 7.96 1.57
C GLY A 256 52.59 9.01 1.97
N GLY A 257 51.82 8.73 3.03
CA GLY A 257 51.21 9.75 3.87
C GLY A 257 52.12 10.04 5.08
N SER A 258 52.56 11.28 5.23
CA SER A 258 53.25 11.77 6.43
C SER A 258 52.28 11.95 7.61
N PRO A 259 52.72 11.75 8.87
CA PRO A 259 51.87 11.88 10.04
C PRO A 259 51.67 13.36 10.41
N VAL A 260 50.41 13.76 10.63
CA VAL A 260 50.07 15.05 11.24
C VAL A 260 50.07 14.87 12.76
N ALA A 261 50.91 15.63 13.44
CA ALA A 261 50.99 15.72 14.90
C ALA A 261 49.76 16.44 15.50
N PRO A 262 49.27 16.06 16.69
CA PRO A 262 48.26 16.85 17.41
C PRO A 262 48.93 17.94 18.27
N PRO A 263 48.32 19.14 18.42
CA PRO A 263 48.76 20.11 19.41
C PRO A 263 48.19 19.80 20.81
N PRO A 264 48.83 20.32 21.88
CA PRO A 264 48.60 19.90 23.26
C PRO A 264 47.61 20.80 24.02
N GLY A 265 47.06 20.26 25.11
CA GLY A 265 46.71 21.04 26.30
C GLY A 265 45.22 21.34 26.52
N GLY A 266 44.63 20.65 27.50
CA GLY A 266 43.33 21.01 28.11
C GLY A 266 42.94 20.05 29.25
N ILE A 267 43.23 20.45 30.49
CA ILE A 267 42.73 19.91 31.77
C ILE A 267 42.32 21.16 32.60
N PRO A 268 41.33 21.18 33.52
CA PRO A 268 40.56 20.08 34.12
C PRO A 268 39.02 20.22 34.07
N THR A 269 38.38 19.08 34.34
CA THR A 269 37.00 18.86 34.80
C THR A 269 36.62 19.65 36.05
N PRO A 270 35.37 20.14 36.15
CA PRO A 270 34.69 20.34 37.43
C PRO A 270 33.82 19.11 37.74
N SER A 271 34.22 18.40 38.79
CA SER A 271 33.39 17.46 39.54
C SER A 271 32.15 18.17 40.09
N ASN A 272 30.96 17.82 39.61
CA ASN A 272 29.72 18.09 40.31
C ASN A 272 29.06 16.77 40.71
N GLY A 273 28.96 16.58 42.02
CA GLY A 273 28.38 15.40 42.65
C GLY A 273 26.92 15.22 42.26
N SER A 274 26.56 13.96 42.00
CA SER A 274 25.18 13.51 42.03
C SER A 274 24.74 13.33 43.48
N PRO A 275 23.60 13.88 43.92
CA PRO A 275 22.87 13.35 45.05
C PRO A 275 22.10 12.09 44.63
N ALA A 276 22.09 11.10 45.51
CA ALA A 276 21.39 9.83 45.38
C ALA A 276 19.90 9.98 45.02
N PRO A 277 19.31 9.08 44.22
CA PRO A 277 17.87 8.95 44.15
C PRO A 277 17.35 8.26 45.43
N SER A 278 16.46 8.95 46.13
CA SER A 278 15.70 8.42 47.24
C SER A 278 14.79 7.28 46.77
N SER A 279 14.88 6.17 47.49
CA SER A 279 13.97 5.03 47.45
C SER A 279 12.60 5.44 48.00
N GLY A 280 11.71 5.89 47.11
CA GLY A 280 10.29 6.08 47.39
C GLY A 280 9.46 5.01 46.67
N ASN A 281 9.07 3.98 47.40
CA ASN A 281 8.14 2.95 46.96
C ASN A 281 6.72 3.55 46.88
N PRO A 282 6.00 3.54 45.74
CA PRO A 282 4.58 3.84 45.72
C PRO A 282 3.77 2.58 46.04
N THR A 283 3.07 2.62 47.17
CA THR A 283 1.94 1.73 47.47
C THR A 283 0.87 1.83 46.37
N PRO A 284 0.23 0.71 45.98
CA PRO A 284 -0.82 0.72 44.97
C PRO A 284 -2.13 1.24 45.56
N SER A 285 -2.56 2.43 45.15
CA SER A 285 -3.91 2.94 45.40
C SER A 285 -4.81 2.66 44.20
N GLY A 286 -5.90 1.94 44.45
CA GLY A 286 -7.16 2.11 43.72
C GLY A 286 -7.30 1.37 42.39
N ALA A 287 -7.50 0.06 42.44
CA ALA A 287 -8.22 -0.65 41.39
C ALA A 287 -9.71 -0.25 41.45
N THR A 288 -10.09 0.78 40.70
CA THR A 288 -11.51 1.09 40.46
C THR A 288 -12.02 0.12 39.41
N LEU A 289 -12.87 -0.81 39.85
CA LEU A 289 -13.64 -1.72 39.02
C LEU A 289 -14.45 -0.93 37.96
N LEU A 290 -14.12 -1.12 36.69
CA LEU A 290 -14.99 -0.75 35.58
C LEU A 290 -16.26 -1.63 35.62
N PRO A 291 -17.46 -1.06 35.44
CA PRO A 291 -18.69 -1.84 35.50
C PRO A 291 -18.76 -2.84 34.34
N ALA A 292 -19.09 -4.08 34.67
CA ALA A 292 -19.32 -5.23 33.79
C ALA A 292 -20.56 -5.07 32.88
N ARG A 293 -20.68 -3.96 32.15
CA ARG A 293 -21.78 -3.69 31.21
C ARG A 293 -21.38 -3.67 29.74
N LEU A 294 -20.08 -3.64 29.41
CA LEU A 294 -19.64 -3.76 28.00
C LEU A 294 -19.37 -5.20 27.53
N TYR A 295 -19.19 -6.16 28.45
CA TYR A 295 -18.94 -7.56 28.07
C TYR A 295 -20.20 -8.30 27.56
N VAL A 296 -21.39 -7.77 27.84
CA VAL A 296 -22.66 -8.39 27.43
C VAL A 296 -22.99 -8.10 25.95
N CYS A 297 -22.48 -6.99 25.37
CA CYS A 297 -22.71 -6.70 23.95
C CYS A 297 -21.86 -7.57 23.00
N ALA A 298 -20.65 -7.96 23.40
CA ALA A 298 -19.78 -8.77 22.55
C ALA A 298 -20.21 -10.25 22.48
N CYS A 299 -20.89 -10.76 23.53
CA CYS A 299 -21.36 -12.15 23.56
C CYS A 299 -22.71 -12.35 22.85
N ALA A 300 -23.58 -11.33 22.83
CA ALA A 300 -24.90 -11.44 22.19
C ALA A 300 -24.82 -11.54 20.65
N CYS A 301 -23.79 -10.95 20.02
CA CYS A 301 -23.62 -11.03 18.56
C CYS A 301 -23.08 -12.39 18.08
N MET A 302 -22.31 -13.12 18.91
CA MET A 302 -21.87 -14.48 18.56
C MET A 302 -22.98 -15.53 18.73
N PHE A 303 -23.88 -15.37 19.71
CA PHE A 303 -25.01 -16.30 19.89
C PHE A 303 -26.08 -16.18 18.81
N ALA A 304 -26.29 -14.98 18.25
CA ALA A 304 -27.22 -14.79 17.12
C ALA A 304 -26.71 -15.42 15.81
N TRP A 305 -25.39 -15.53 15.63
CA TRP A 305 -24.79 -16.15 14.45
C TRP A 305 -24.83 -17.69 14.50
N MET A 306 -24.73 -18.28 15.71
CA MET A 306 -24.73 -19.74 15.88
C MET A 306 -26.13 -20.37 15.83
N LEU A 307 -27.19 -19.62 16.17
CA LEU A 307 -28.57 -20.10 16.07
C LEU A 307 -29.15 -20.08 14.64
N MET A 308 -28.49 -19.40 13.69
CA MET A 308 -28.92 -19.39 12.28
C MET A 308 -28.28 -20.50 11.43
N TYR A 309 -27.35 -21.30 11.96
CA TYR A 309 -26.61 -22.31 11.19
C TYR A 309 -26.83 -23.78 11.62
N VAL A 310 -27.65 -24.04 12.64
CA VAL A 310 -27.98 -25.42 13.10
C VAL A 310 -29.50 -25.68 13.07
N GLY A 311 -30.20 -25.07 12.12
CA GLY A 311 -31.64 -25.21 11.94
C GLY A 311 -32.04 -25.52 10.50
N MET A 312 -31.49 -26.62 9.96
CA MET A 312 -32.03 -27.40 8.84
C MET A 312 -32.01 -28.86 9.24
#